data_AF-B9I2R3-F1
#
_entry.id   AF-B9I2R3-F1
#
_cell.length_a   1.000
_cell.length_b   1.000
_cell.length_c   1.000
_cell.angle_alpha   90.00
_cell.angle_beta   90.00
_cell.angle_gamma   90.00
#
_symmetry.space_group_name_H-M   'P 1'
#
loop_
_entity.id
_entity.type
_entity.pdbx_description
1 polymer ?
#
loop_
_entity_poly.entity_id
_entity_poly.type
_entity_poly.pdbx_seq_one_letter_code
_entity_poly.pdbx_strand_id
1 'polypeptide(L)'
;MKLGSTAVVVTSSSIATLGFPKNYYNKPSWFGQLLKTNMFPHHFPILSSSSSSASISTTTEDSSDAVAAAKPKQQHPWLIVGLGNPGKKYHSTRHNVGFQMVDALADAEGISISGVSFKALFGKGFIGNVPVMFAKPQTFMNASGESVGAIVSYYKIPLKQVLLIYDDLDLPFAKLRLLPKGGHGGHNGMKSVINHFKGNRDFPRLRIGIGRPPGKMDTANFVLRPFTKQEHEELDFMFQQGIEAVRILLLEGLNKSATFVNSTKSMEQLG
;
A
#
# COMPACT_ATOMS: atom_id res chain seq x y z
N MET A 1 0.02 16.83 -69.67
CA MET A 1 0.91 17.69 -68.85
C MET A 1 1.20 16.98 -67.54
N LYS A 2 2.48 16.71 -67.26
CA LYS A 2 2.97 16.03 -66.05
C LYS A 2 2.99 17.03 -64.88
N LEU A 3 2.41 16.66 -63.75
CA LEU A 3 2.63 17.22 -62.42
C LEU A 3 2.75 15.98 -61.52
N GLY A 4 3.84 15.66 -60.83
CA GLY A 4 4.85 16.51 -60.22
C GLY A 4 4.85 16.16 -58.72
N SER A 5 5.52 15.06 -58.37
CA SER A 5 5.70 14.60 -57.00
C SER A 5 6.43 15.64 -56.15
N THR A 6 5.89 15.96 -54.97
CA THR A 6 6.63 16.65 -53.91
C THR A 6 6.47 15.87 -52.62
N ALA A 7 7.50 15.11 -52.27
CA ALA A 7 7.63 14.47 -50.96
C ALA A 7 8.07 15.53 -49.95
N VAL A 8 7.29 15.70 -48.87
CA VAL A 8 7.66 16.54 -47.73
C VAL A 8 8.45 15.68 -46.75
N VAL A 9 9.75 15.96 -46.64
CA VAL A 9 10.63 15.42 -45.61
C VAL A 9 10.29 16.13 -44.29
N VAL A 10 9.70 15.41 -43.34
CA VAL A 10 9.52 15.89 -41.97
C VAL A 10 10.77 15.52 -41.17
N THR A 11 11.62 16.52 -40.91
CA THR A 11 12.78 16.38 -40.03
C THR A 11 12.33 16.29 -38.56
N SER A 12 12.91 15.34 -37.83
CA SER A 12 12.70 15.13 -36.40
C SER A 12 13.27 16.28 -35.59
N SER A 13 12.41 17.07 -34.95
CA SER A 13 12.80 18.10 -33.99
C SER A 13 12.29 17.72 -32.60
N SER A 14 13.25 17.38 -31.73
CA SER A 14 13.26 17.44 -30.26
C SER A 14 11.92 17.36 -29.52
N ILE A 15 11.63 16.17 -28.97
CA ILE A 15 10.68 16.04 -27.86
C ILE A 15 11.36 16.61 -26.61
N ALA A 16 10.94 17.81 -26.22
CA ALA A 16 11.29 18.40 -24.94
C ALA A 16 10.67 17.55 -23.80
N THR A 17 11.55 16.97 -22.98
CA THR A 17 11.21 16.33 -21.71
C THR A 17 10.68 17.39 -20.75
N LEU A 18 9.35 17.59 -20.72
CA LEU A 18 8.71 18.41 -19.69
C LEU A 18 8.81 17.68 -18.35
N GLY A 19 9.69 18.21 -17.50
CA GLY A 19 9.97 17.71 -16.16
C GLY A 19 8.74 17.63 -15.27
N PHE A 20 8.67 16.56 -14.49
CA PHE A 20 7.76 16.43 -13.36
C PHE A 20 8.13 17.45 -12.28
N PRO A 21 7.17 18.20 -11.70
CA PRO A 21 7.44 18.90 -10.45
C PRO A 21 7.61 17.85 -9.34
N LYS A 22 8.85 17.66 -8.90
CA LYS A 22 9.16 17.01 -7.62
C LYS A 22 8.77 17.95 -6.48
N ASN A 23 8.31 17.35 -5.38
CA ASN A 23 8.11 17.92 -4.04
C ASN A 23 6.70 18.45 -3.72
N TYR A 24 5.89 17.60 -3.09
CA TYR A 24 4.79 18.05 -2.22
C TYR A 24 4.91 17.59 -0.76
N TYR A 25 5.88 16.72 -0.42
CA TYR A 25 6.15 16.36 0.98
C TYR A 25 7.63 16.47 1.29
N ASN A 26 8.04 17.62 1.83
CA ASN A 26 9.34 17.75 2.48
C ASN A 26 9.29 18.80 3.59
N LYS A 27 9.29 18.34 4.86
CA LYS A 27 9.80 18.96 6.13
C LYS A 27 9.00 18.50 7.37
N PRO A 28 9.57 18.52 8.58
CA PRO A 28 10.83 17.92 9.01
C PRO A 28 10.61 16.71 9.95
N SER A 29 11.60 15.82 10.00
CA SER A 29 11.70 14.69 10.93
C SER A 29 11.84 15.17 12.38
N TRP A 30 10.83 14.92 13.22
CA TRP A 30 10.93 15.12 14.67
C TRP A 30 10.52 13.91 15.52
N PHE A 31 10.89 12.69 15.14
CA PHE A 31 10.95 11.58 16.11
C PHE A 31 12.00 10.56 15.66
N GLY A 32 13.16 10.60 16.31
CA GLY A 32 14.30 9.74 15.99
C GLY A 32 15.38 9.80 17.06
N GLN A 33 15.04 9.41 18.29
CA GLN A 33 16.01 9.10 19.33
C GLN A 33 15.39 8.09 20.29
N LEU A 34 15.70 6.80 20.11
CA LEU A 34 16.23 5.96 21.18
C LEU A 34 16.67 4.60 20.61
N LEU A 35 17.75 4.06 21.19
CA LEU A 35 18.36 2.74 20.97
C LEU A 35 19.45 2.66 19.89
N LYS A 36 20.54 3.39 20.13
CA LYS A 36 21.89 2.87 19.84
C LYS A 36 22.62 2.74 21.18
N THR A 37 22.88 1.52 21.63
CA THR A 37 24.10 1.07 22.33
C THR A 37 23.93 -0.39 22.78
N ASN A 38 24.65 -1.31 22.14
CA ASN A 38 25.61 -2.20 22.79
C ASN A 38 26.20 -3.17 21.76
N MET A 39 27.40 -2.82 21.29
CA MET A 39 28.37 -3.79 20.77
C MET A 39 28.95 -4.55 21.95
N PHE A 40 28.93 -5.88 21.90
CA PHE A 40 29.84 -6.74 22.66
C PHE A 40 30.65 -7.59 21.67
N PRO A 41 31.98 -7.65 21.80
CA PRO A 41 32.82 -8.50 20.95
C PRO A 41 32.87 -9.93 21.51
N HIS A 42 32.70 -10.92 20.65
CA HIS A 42 33.00 -12.32 20.97
C HIS A 42 34.53 -12.54 20.93
N HIS A 43 35.11 -12.94 22.06
CA HIS A 43 36.44 -13.54 22.16
C HIS A 43 36.31 -15.06 22.26
N PHE A 44 36.98 -15.78 21.35
CA PHE A 44 37.30 -17.19 21.48
C PHE A 44 38.53 -17.38 22.39
N PRO A 45 38.61 -18.50 23.12
CA PRO A 45 39.88 -19.19 23.23
C PRO A 45 39.80 -20.69 22.90
N ILE A 46 40.99 -21.19 22.56
CA ILE A 46 41.35 -22.50 22.03
C ILE A 46 41.55 -23.54 23.16
N LEU A 47 41.41 -24.81 22.77
CA LEU A 47 41.58 -26.09 23.48
C LEU A 47 42.59 -26.16 24.63
N SER A 48 42.28 -27.01 25.62
CA SER A 48 43.24 -27.98 26.15
C SER A 48 42.53 -29.28 26.59
N SER A 49 43.17 -30.39 26.28
CA SER A 49 42.77 -31.79 26.47
C SER A 49 42.94 -32.29 27.90
N SER A 50 42.02 -33.15 28.37
CA SER A 50 42.34 -34.17 29.36
C SER A 50 41.45 -35.39 29.18
N SER A 51 42.12 -36.52 28.99
CA SER A 51 41.61 -37.89 28.93
C SER A 51 41.14 -38.41 30.28
N SER A 52 40.02 -39.14 30.30
CA SER A 52 39.82 -40.24 31.24
C SER A 52 38.80 -41.24 30.71
N SER A 53 39.25 -42.49 30.65
CA SER A 53 38.50 -43.68 30.23
C SER A 53 37.54 -44.15 31.31
N ALA A 54 36.34 -44.61 30.92
CA ALA A 54 35.66 -45.75 31.53
C ALA A 54 34.55 -46.27 30.60
N SER A 55 34.35 -47.57 30.68
CA SER A 55 33.80 -48.48 29.68
C SER A 55 32.33 -48.88 29.90
N ILE A 56 31.71 -49.35 28.81
CA ILE A 56 30.63 -50.37 28.71
C ILE A 56 29.19 -49.92 29.07
N SER A 57 28.31 -49.86 28.06
CA SER A 57 27.40 -50.98 27.71
C SER A 57 26.44 -50.60 26.59
N THR A 58 26.32 -51.50 25.63
CA THR A 58 25.36 -51.55 24.52
C THR A 58 23.91 -51.59 24.97
N THR A 59 23.08 -50.69 24.44
CA THR A 59 21.73 -51.02 23.98
C THR A 59 21.41 -50.17 22.76
N THR A 60 21.12 -50.86 21.66
CA THR A 60 20.68 -50.34 20.37
C THR A 60 19.18 -50.13 20.42
N GLU A 61 18.73 -48.87 20.35
CA GLU A 61 17.37 -48.55 19.93
C GLU A 61 17.43 -47.49 18.83
N ASP A 62 17.17 -47.99 17.63
CA ASP A 62 17.00 -47.27 16.38
C ASP A 62 15.73 -46.40 16.47
N SER A 63 15.91 -45.09 16.55
CA SER A 63 14.84 -44.10 16.39
C SER A 63 15.34 -43.00 15.48
N SER A 64 15.22 -43.26 14.18
CA SER A 64 15.46 -42.29 13.12
C SER A 64 14.31 -41.26 13.06
N ASP A 65 14.21 -40.39 14.06
CA ASP A 65 13.42 -39.16 13.96
C ASP A 65 14.27 -38.10 13.26
N ALA A 66 14.37 -38.24 11.94
CA ALA A 66 14.82 -37.16 11.09
C ALA A 66 13.81 -36.01 11.20
N VAL A 67 14.18 -34.99 11.97
CA VAL A 67 13.48 -33.70 12.02
C VAL A 67 13.52 -33.11 10.61
N ALA A 68 12.49 -33.39 9.82
CA ALA A 68 12.29 -32.79 8.52
C ALA A 68 12.18 -31.28 8.73
N ALA A 69 13.24 -30.56 8.40
CA ALA A 69 13.25 -29.10 8.40
C ALA A 69 12.07 -28.62 7.55
N ALA A 70 11.06 -28.07 8.21
CA ALA A 70 9.87 -27.55 7.55
C ALA A 70 10.32 -26.55 6.48
N LYS A 71 9.94 -26.79 5.22
CA LYS A 71 10.19 -25.84 4.13
C LYS A 71 9.74 -24.45 4.59
N PRO A 72 10.57 -23.39 4.42
CA PRO A 72 10.19 -22.06 4.85
C PRO A 72 8.83 -21.70 4.24
N LYS A 73 7.86 -21.32 5.08
CA LYS A 73 6.53 -20.90 4.63
C LYS A 73 6.72 -19.79 3.60
N GLN A 74 6.24 -20.01 2.38
CA GLN A 74 6.30 -19.02 1.31
C GLN A 74 5.54 -17.77 1.78
N GLN A 75 6.25 -16.70 2.09
CA GLN A 75 5.64 -15.44 2.50
C GLN A 75 5.10 -14.73 1.26
N HIS A 76 3.78 -14.61 1.18
CA HIS A 76 3.15 -13.80 0.15
C HIS A 76 3.25 -12.30 0.53
N PRO A 77 3.47 -11.41 -0.45
CA PRO A 77 3.51 -9.98 -0.19
C PRO A 77 2.12 -9.44 0.18
N TRP A 78 2.10 -8.36 0.94
CA TRP A 78 0.90 -7.53 1.06
C TRP A 78 0.69 -6.73 -0.22
N LEU A 79 -0.52 -6.76 -0.77
CA LEU A 79 -0.93 -5.90 -1.87
C LEU A 79 -1.70 -4.70 -1.31
N ILE A 80 -1.14 -3.51 -1.46
CA ILE A 80 -1.74 -2.25 -1.03
C ILE A 80 -2.17 -1.49 -2.29
N VAL A 81 -3.48 -1.34 -2.45
CA VAL A 81 -4.07 -0.76 -3.66
C VAL A 81 -4.77 0.55 -3.31
N GLY A 82 -4.39 1.61 -4.01
CA GLY A 82 -5.14 2.86 -4.01
C GLY A 82 -6.14 2.82 -5.16
N LEU A 83 -7.41 3.11 -4.88
CA LEU A 83 -8.41 3.28 -5.94
C LEU A 83 -8.45 4.73 -6.42
N GLY A 84 -8.71 4.92 -7.71
CA GLY A 84 -8.72 6.22 -8.36
C GLY A 84 -8.95 6.11 -9.86
N ASN A 85 -9.06 7.25 -10.54
CA ASN A 85 -9.11 7.33 -12.00
C ASN A 85 -7.77 7.82 -12.57
N PRO A 86 -7.27 7.23 -13.68
CA PRO A 86 -6.06 7.66 -14.35
C PRO A 86 -6.28 8.92 -15.18
N GLY A 87 -5.21 9.69 -15.38
CA GLY A 87 -5.19 10.88 -16.22
C GLY A 87 -5.24 12.19 -15.44
N LYS A 88 -4.61 13.23 -16.01
CA LYS A 88 -4.35 14.52 -15.34
C LYS A 88 -5.60 15.17 -14.74
N LYS A 89 -6.74 15.06 -15.43
CA LYS A 89 -8.00 15.68 -15.00
C LYS A 89 -8.57 15.13 -13.68
N TYR A 90 -8.16 13.93 -13.25
CA TYR A 90 -8.65 13.31 -12.02
C TYR A 90 -7.67 13.41 -10.85
N HIS A 91 -6.42 13.80 -11.10
CA HIS A 91 -5.32 13.67 -10.15
C HIS A 91 -5.63 14.26 -8.77
N SER A 92 -6.25 15.44 -8.74
CA SER A 92 -6.56 16.17 -7.50
C SER A 92 -7.99 15.96 -7.00
N THR A 93 -8.77 15.06 -7.63
CA THR A 93 -10.18 14.85 -7.29
C THR A 93 -10.35 14.04 -6.01
N ARG A 94 -11.47 14.22 -5.30
CA ARG A 94 -11.82 13.45 -4.10
C ARG A 94 -11.76 11.95 -4.33
N HIS A 95 -12.21 11.49 -5.50
CA HIS A 95 -12.21 10.07 -5.88
C HIS A 95 -10.82 9.48 -6.13
N ASN A 96 -9.77 10.32 -6.12
CA ASN A 96 -8.39 9.92 -6.29
C ASN A 96 -7.60 9.92 -4.98
N VAL A 97 -8.24 10.16 -3.83
CA VAL A 97 -7.55 10.17 -2.52
C VAL A 97 -6.89 8.82 -2.20
N GLY A 98 -7.44 7.71 -2.73
CA GLY A 98 -6.81 6.39 -2.62
C GLY A 98 -5.46 6.31 -3.34
N PHE A 99 -5.34 6.89 -4.55
CA PHE A 99 -4.04 7.03 -5.22
C PHE A 99 -3.09 7.92 -4.44
N GLN A 100 -3.57 9.06 -3.95
CA GLN A 100 -2.74 10.01 -3.19
C GLN A 100 -2.19 9.37 -1.90
N MET A 101 -3.00 8.59 -1.19
CA MET A 101 -2.57 7.83 -0.02
C MET A 101 -1.49 6.80 -0.35
N VAL A 102 -1.60 6.10 -1.49
CA VAL A 102 -0.57 5.16 -1.95
C VAL A 102 0.71 5.87 -2.38
N ASP A 103 0.60 7.05 -2.99
CA ASP A 103 1.77 7.87 -3.33
C ASP A 103 2.49 8.34 -2.06
N ALA A 104 1.75 8.81 -1.05
CA ALA A 104 2.30 9.20 0.24
C ALA A 104 3.00 8.03 0.96
N LEU A 105 2.41 6.83 0.93
CA LEU A 105 3.02 5.60 1.46
C LEU A 105 4.32 5.24 0.73
N ALA A 106 4.28 5.24 -0.60
CA ALA A 106 5.43 4.90 -1.43
C ALA A 106 6.58 5.86 -1.21
N ASP A 107 6.30 7.17 -1.14
CA ASP A 107 7.30 8.20 -0.87
C ASP A 107 7.89 8.05 0.55
N ALA A 108 7.05 7.82 1.57
CA ALA A 108 7.49 7.66 2.96
C ALA A 108 8.38 6.43 3.18
N GLU A 109 8.19 5.38 2.38
CA GLU A 109 8.94 4.12 2.45
C GLU A 109 10.06 4.03 1.40
N GLY A 110 10.23 5.05 0.55
CA GLY A 110 11.24 5.06 -0.51
C GLY A 110 11.02 4.02 -1.61
N ILE A 111 9.77 3.62 -1.85
CA ILE A 111 9.39 2.60 -2.84
C ILE A 111 8.92 3.27 -4.13
N SER A 112 9.63 3.06 -5.23
CA SER A 112 9.23 3.61 -6.54
C SER A 112 8.01 2.89 -7.12
N ILE A 113 6.98 3.63 -7.51
CA ILE A 113 5.83 3.13 -8.31
C ILE A 113 6.02 3.51 -9.79
N SER A 114 7.01 2.90 -10.44
CA SER A 114 7.35 3.16 -11.85
C SER A 114 7.04 2.00 -12.79
N GLY A 115 6.79 0.80 -12.27
CA GLY A 115 6.46 -0.36 -13.08
C GLY A 115 5.07 -0.24 -13.69
N VAL A 116 4.89 -0.72 -14.92
CA VAL A 116 3.58 -0.81 -15.57
C VAL A 116 3.28 -2.27 -15.86
N SER A 117 2.27 -2.82 -15.19
CA SER A 117 1.80 -4.19 -15.42
C SER A 117 0.40 -4.37 -14.85
N PHE A 118 -0.34 -5.40 -15.29
CA PHE A 118 -1.70 -5.70 -14.81
C PHE A 118 -2.66 -4.51 -14.91
N LYS A 119 -2.49 -3.66 -15.94
CA LYS A 119 -3.21 -2.38 -16.07
C LYS A 119 -3.07 -1.49 -14.82
N ALA A 120 -1.91 -1.47 -14.18
CA ALA A 120 -1.62 -0.64 -13.01
C ALA A 120 -0.22 -0.02 -13.11
N LEU A 121 -0.05 1.13 -12.44
CA LEU A 121 1.26 1.55 -11.96
C LEU A 121 1.56 0.74 -10.71
N PHE A 122 2.72 0.12 -10.64
CA PHE A 122 3.09 -0.81 -9.58
C PHE A 122 4.49 -0.56 -9.05
N GLY A 123 4.67 -0.78 -7.75
CA GLY A 123 5.95 -0.76 -7.05
C GLY A 123 6.07 -1.97 -6.12
N LYS A 124 7.29 -2.41 -5.85
CA LYS A 124 7.62 -3.50 -4.92
C LYS A 124 8.68 -3.03 -3.95
N GLY A 125 8.57 -3.43 -2.69
CA GLY A 125 9.55 -3.11 -1.68
C GLY A 125 9.25 -3.83 -0.37
N PHE A 126 9.74 -3.24 0.71
CA PHE A 126 9.54 -3.74 2.07
C PHE A 126 9.13 -2.59 2.99
N ILE A 127 8.25 -2.88 3.94
CA ILE A 127 7.98 -2.03 5.09
C ILE A 127 8.42 -2.83 6.31
N GLY A 128 9.49 -2.38 6.98
CA GLY A 128 10.24 -3.23 7.90
C GLY A 128 10.77 -4.49 7.20
N ASN A 129 10.37 -5.66 7.67
CA ASN A 129 10.70 -6.96 7.05
C ASN A 129 9.54 -7.56 6.22
N VAL A 130 8.43 -6.84 6.03
CA VAL A 130 7.24 -7.34 5.35
C VAL A 130 7.32 -6.98 3.86
N PRO A 131 7.30 -7.96 2.93
CA PRO A 131 7.27 -7.67 1.51
C PRO A 131 5.93 -7.03 1.13
N VAL A 132 5.99 -5.92 0.38
CA VAL A 132 4.81 -5.17 -0.06
C VAL A 132 4.82 -4.92 -1.57
N MET A 133 3.62 -4.80 -2.11
CA MET A 133 3.33 -4.34 -3.46
C MET A 133 2.38 -3.16 -3.40
N PHE A 134 2.75 -2.03 -3.99
CA PHE A 134 1.83 -0.93 -4.23
C PHE A 134 1.25 -1.05 -5.64
N ALA A 135 -0.05 -0.76 -5.76
CA ALA A 135 -0.73 -0.71 -7.04
C ALA A 135 -1.69 0.48 -7.13
N LYS A 136 -1.62 1.19 -8.26
CA LYS A 136 -2.61 2.18 -8.68
C LYS A 136 -3.21 1.73 -10.01
N PRO A 137 -4.37 1.06 -10.02
CA PRO A 137 -5.04 0.63 -11.25
C PRO A 137 -5.16 1.77 -12.26
N GLN A 138 -4.67 1.57 -13.47
CA GLN A 138 -4.80 2.51 -14.59
C GLN A 138 -6.03 2.18 -15.46
N THR A 139 -7.01 1.49 -14.89
CA THR A 139 -8.38 1.39 -15.39
C THR A 139 -9.21 2.58 -14.89
N PHE A 140 -10.41 2.79 -15.43
CA PHE A 140 -11.37 3.65 -14.72
C PHE A 140 -11.86 2.98 -13.43
N MET A 141 -12.37 3.79 -12.51
CA MET A 141 -12.76 3.35 -11.16
C MET A 141 -13.71 2.15 -11.18
N ASN A 142 -14.71 2.16 -12.05
CA ASN A 142 -15.69 1.07 -12.17
C ASN A 142 -15.11 -0.25 -12.71
N ALA A 143 -13.89 -0.23 -13.23
CA ALA A 143 -13.16 -1.38 -13.77
C ALA A 143 -11.92 -1.77 -12.94
N SER A 144 -11.72 -1.18 -11.75
CA SER A 144 -10.57 -1.44 -10.88
C SER A 144 -10.35 -2.93 -10.57
N GLY A 145 -11.41 -3.73 -10.52
CA GLY A 145 -11.32 -5.17 -10.28
C GLY A 145 -10.56 -5.94 -11.35
N GLU A 146 -10.55 -5.47 -12.60
CA GLU A 146 -9.80 -6.11 -13.69
C GLU A 146 -8.30 -6.12 -13.39
N SER A 147 -7.80 -5.00 -12.87
CA SER A 147 -6.39 -4.86 -12.49
C SER A 147 -6.09 -5.61 -11.20
N VAL A 148 -6.84 -5.34 -10.14
CA VAL A 148 -6.57 -5.93 -8.81
C VAL A 148 -6.72 -7.45 -8.84
N GLY A 149 -7.74 -7.98 -9.51
CA GLY A 149 -7.95 -9.41 -9.68
C GLY A 149 -6.80 -10.09 -10.41
N ALA A 150 -6.27 -9.46 -11.47
CA ALA A 150 -5.14 -9.99 -12.22
C ALA A 150 -3.87 -10.06 -11.37
N ILE A 151 -3.58 -9.03 -10.57
CA ILE A 151 -2.41 -9.02 -9.65
C ILE A 151 -2.55 -10.14 -8.61
N VAL A 152 -3.71 -10.21 -7.94
CA VAL A 152 -3.98 -11.22 -6.91
C VAL A 152 -3.84 -12.64 -7.45
N SER A 153 -4.40 -12.91 -8.62
CA SER A 153 -4.32 -14.23 -9.26
C SER A 153 -2.89 -14.59 -9.67
N TYR A 154 -2.14 -13.65 -10.24
CA TYR A 154 -0.79 -13.90 -10.74
C TYR A 154 0.19 -14.18 -9.61
N TYR A 155 0.18 -13.35 -8.56
CA TYR A 155 1.06 -13.50 -7.40
C TYR A 155 0.52 -14.45 -6.33
N LYS A 156 -0.68 -15.02 -6.55
CA LYS A 156 -1.37 -15.92 -5.62
C LYS A 156 -1.52 -15.30 -4.21
N ILE A 157 -1.81 -14.00 -4.16
CA ILE A 157 -1.87 -13.25 -2.90
C ILE A 157 -3.16 -13.63 -2.15
N PRO A 158 -3.08 -14.09 -0.90
CA PRO A 158 -4.26 -14.31 -0.07
C PRO A 158 -5.06 -13.00 0.09
N LEU A 159 -6.39 -13.05 -0.05
CA LEU A 159 -7.23 -11.85 0.07
C LEU A 159 -7.09 -11.14 1.42
N LYS A 160 -6.72 -11.86 2.48
CA LYS A 160 -6.41 -11.26 3.80
C LYS A 160 -5.20 -10.33 3.80
N GLN A 161 -4.35 -10.41 2.78
CA GLN A 161 -3.19 -9.55 2.54
C GLN A 161 -3.42 -8.53 1.41
N VAL A 162 -4.69 -8.31 1.02
CA VAL A 162 -5.06 -7.28 0.03
C VAL A 162 -5.75 -6.12 0.75
N LEU A 163 -5.04 -5.01 0.93
CA LEU A 163 -5.58 -3.78 1.47
C LEU A 163 -6.07 -2.88 0.34
N LEU A 164 -7.37 -2.57 0.30
CA LEU A 164 -7.90 -1.51 -0.57
C LEU A 164 -8.02 -0.18 0.18
N ILE A 165 -7.59 0.89 -0.47
CA ILE A 165 -7.65 2.27 0.04
C ILE A 165 -8.49 3.10 -0.93
N TYR A 166 -9.55 3.74 -0.42
CA TYR A 166 -10.51 4.48 -1.26
C TYR A 166 -11.28 5.56 -0.48
N ASP A 167 -11.91 6.47 -1.20
CA ASP A 167 -12.75 7.54 -0.65
C ASP A 167 -14.12 7.03 -0.17
N ASP A 168 -14.65 7.68 0.86
CA ASP A 168 -15.91 7.32 1.46
C ASP A 168 -16.78 8.53 1.81
N LEU A 169 -17.98 8.58 1.23
CA LEU A 169 -18.95 9.65 1.44
C LEU A 169 -19.61 9.59 2.83
N ASP A 170 -19.61 8.41 3.47
CA ASP A 170 -20.32 8.20 4.72
C ASP A 170 -19.43 8.47 5.95
N LEU A 171 -18.14 8.75 5.73
CA LEU A 171 -17.21 9.16 6.77
C LEU A 171 -17.01 10.69 6.74
N PRO A 172 -16.91 11.34 7.91
CA PRO A 172 -16.50 12.73 7.98
C PRO A 172 -15.20 12.97 7.23
N PHE A 173 -15.04 14.18 6.67
CA PHE A 173 -13.84 14.56 5.96
C PHE A 173 -12.57 14.28 6.80
N ALA A 174 -11.52 13.79 6.14
CA ALA A 174 -10.23 13.40 6.72
C ALA A 174 -10.30 12.26 7.78
N LYS A 175 -11.46 11.66 8.05
CA LYS A 175 -11.56 10.54 8.99
C LYS A 175 -11.18 9.22 8.31
N LEU A 176 -10.20 8.53 8.89
CA LEU A 176 -9.84 7.17 8.50
C LEU A 176 -10.70 6.13 9.20
N ARG A 177 -11.00 5.04 8.50
CA ARG A 177 -11.58 3.82 9.11
C ARG A 177 -11.02 2.56 8.47
N LEU A 178 -10.40 1.70 9.28
CA LEU A 178 -9.90 0.39 8.84
C LEU A 178 -10.88 -0.71 9.23
N LEU A 179 -11.27 -1.55 8.26
CA LEU A 179 -12.17 -2.69 8.46
C LEU A 179 -11.56 -3.97 7.86
N PRO A 180 -11.73 -5.14 8.50
CA PRO A 180 -11.21 -6.42 7.98
C PRO A 180 -12.03 -7.02 6.84
N LYS A 181 -13.27 -6.55 6.66
CA LYS A 181 -14.24 -7.02 5.66
C LYS A 181 -15.37 -6.00 5.48
N GLY A 182 -16.20 -6.18 4.47
CA GLY A 182 -17.38 -5.34 4.24
C GLY A 182 -17.92 -5.35 2.81
N GLY A 183 -19.07 -4.69 2.60
CA GLY A 183 -19.62 -4.44 1.27
C GLY A 183 -18.89 -3.31 0.52
N HIS A 184 -19.45 -2.91 -0.63
CA HIS A 184 -18.90 -1.80 -1.42
C HIS A 184 -19.44 -0.41 -1.01
N GLY A 185 -20.51 -0.32 -0.22
CA GLY A 185 -21.04 0.97 0.27
C GLY A 185 -21.36 1.98 -0.85
N GLY A 186 -21.89 1.50 -1.97
CA GLY A 186 -22.13 2.34 -3.17
C GLY A 186 -20.87 2.72 -3.98
N HIS A 187 -19.66 2.45 -3.50
CA HIS A 187 -18.42 2.80 -4.20
C HIS A 187 -18.13 1.85 -5.38
N ASN A 188 -18.03 2.42 -6.59
CA ASN A 188 -17.91 1.64 -7.84
C ASN A 188 -16.63 0.82 -7.96
N GLY A 189 -15.49 1.33 -7.47
CA GLY A 189 -14.23 0.58 -7.45
C GLY A 189 -14.28 -0.66 -6.56
N MET A 190 -14.71 -0.49 -5.31
CA MET A 190 -15.03 -1.61 -4.41
C MET A 190 -16.00 -2.63 -5.02
N LYS A 191 -17.08 -2.19 -5.69
CA LYS A 191 -18.01 -3.08 -6.37
C LYS A 191 -17.30 -3.91 -7.45
N SER A 192 -16.48 -3.26 -8.27
CA SER A 192 -15.67 -3.90 -9.31
C SER A 192 -14.72 -4.96 -8.76
N VAL A 193 -14.00 -4.64 -7.68
CA VAL A 193 -13.04 -5.57 -7.05
C VAL A 193 -13.74 -6.76 -6.41
N ILE A 194 -14.83 -6.54 -5.66
CA ILE A 194 -15.62 -7.63 -5.06
C ILE A 194 -16.13 -8.59 -6.14
N ASN A 195 -16.59 -8.08 -7.28
CA ASN A 195 -17.04 -8.91 -8.40
C ASN A 195 -15.90 -9.80 -8.94
N HIS A 196 -14.70 -9.24 -9.11
CA HIS A 196 -13.52 -9.99 -9.56
C HIS A 196 -13.01 -10.98 -8.52
N PHE A 197 -13.29 -10.74 -7.24
CA PHE A 197 -13.07 -11.71 -6.16
C PHE A 197 -14.23 -12.70 -5.98
N LYS A 198 -15.08 -12.88 -7.00
CA LYS A 198 -16.20 -13.83 -7.00
C LYS A 198 -17.18 -13.59 -5.84
N GLY A 199 -17.38 -12.33 -5.48
CA GLY A 199 -18.26 -11.92 -4.39
C GLY A 199 -17.63 -11.99 -3.00
N ASN A 200 -16.37 -12.43 -2.87
CA ASN A 200 -15.66 -12.45 -1.59
C ASN A 200 -15.48 -11.02 -1.05
N ARG A 201 -15.80 -10.83 0.24
CA ARG A 201 -15.77 -9.54 0.95
C ARG A 201 -14.79 -9.53 2.11
N ASP A 202 -13.98 -10.57 2.27
CA ASP A 202 -13.17 -10.85 3.45
C ASP A 202 -11.72 -10.40 3.32
N PHE A 203 -11.53 -9.14 2.92
CA PHE A 203 -10.22 -8.50 2.76
C PHE A 203 -10.15 -7.14 3.48
N PRO A 204 -8.99 -6.68 3.96
CA PRO A 204 -8.90 -5.40 4.66
C PRO A 204 -9.17 -4.19 3.75
N ARG A 205 -9.68 -3.12 4.35
CA ARG A 205 -9.96 -1.85 3.66
C ARG A 205 -9.75 -0.63 4.55
N LEU A 206 -8.97 0.32 4.06
CA LEU A 206 -8.80 1.64 4.66
C LEU A 206 -9.70 2.63 3.92
N ARG A 207 -10.77 3.05 4.58
CA ARG A 207 -11.72 4.03 4.07
C ARG A 207 -11.23 5.42 4.46
N ILE A 208 -11.21 6.34 3.50
CA ILE A 208 -10.82 7.74 3.70
C ILE A 208 -12.06 8.60 3.55
N GLY A 209 -12.49 9.26 4.64
CA GLY A 209 -13.66 10.11 4.60
C GLY A 209 -13.46 11.36 3.74
N ILE A 210 -14.38 11.54 2.80
CA ILE A 210 -14.47 12.75 1.97
C ILE A 210 -15.70 13.59 2.28
N GLY A 211 -16.51 13.17 3.27
CA GLY A 211 -17.77 13.79 3.62
C GLY A 211 -18.85 13.61 2.56
N ARG A 212 -20.05 14.12 2.85
CA ARG A 212 -21.15 14.16 1.88
C ARG A 212 -21.15 15.48 1.10
N PRO A 213 -21.66 15.48 -0.15
CA PRO A 213 -21.86 16.72 -0.88
C PRO A 213 -22.73 17.71 -0.10
N PRO A 214 -22.41 19.02 -0.13
CA PRO A 214 -23.26 20.03 0.48
C PRO A 214 -24.57 20.20 -0.32
N GLY A 215 -25.68 20.37 0.40
CA GLY A 215 -26.99 20.64 -0.19
C GLY A 215 -27.51 19.49 -1.07
N LYS A 216 -27.94 19.82 -2.30
CA LYS A 216 -28.52 18.87 -3.26
C LYS A 216 -27.54 18.45 -4.37
N MET A 217 -26.24 18.63 -4.16
CA MET A 217 -25.24 18.30 -5.19
C MET A 217 -25.19 16.79 -5.44
N ASP A 218 -25.14 16.41 -6.71
CA ASP A 218 -24.98 15.03 -7.13
C ASP A 218 -23.64 14.44 -6.65
N THR A 219 -23.68 13.19 -6.17
CA THR A 219 -22.52 12.52 -5.58
C THR A 219 -21.43 12.24 -6.62
N ALA A 220 -21.79 11.89 -7.85
CA ALA A 220 -20.82 11.63 -8.92
C ALA A 220 -20.06 12.91 -9.29
N ASN A 221 -20.74 14.05 -9.32
CA ASN A 221 -20.09 15.35 -9.50
C ASN A 221 -19.20 15.73 -8.32
N PHE A 222 -19.62 15.47 -7.08
CA PHE A 222 -18.85 15.79 -5.89
C PHE A 222 -17.53 15.04 -5.81
N VAL A 223 -17.53 13.72 -6.03
CA VAL A 223 -16.31 12.91 -5.97
C VAL A 223 -15.30 13.30 -7.07
N LEU A 224 -15.77 13.85 -8.18
CA LEU A 224 -14.92 14.32 -9.29
C LEU A 224 -14.43 15.77 -9.12
N ARG A 225 -14.75 16.45 -8.02
CA ARG A 225 -14.21 17.78 -7.71
C ARG A 225 -12.89 17.69 -6.95
N PRO A 226 -11.97 18.64 -7.14
CA PRO A 226 -10.77 18.73 -6.33
C PRO A 226 -11.08 19.15 -4.89
N PHE A 227 -10.18 18.79 -3.97
CA PHE A 227 -10.19 19.35 -2.63
C PHE A 227 -9.89 20.86 -2.67
N THR A 228 -10.46 21.59 -1.73
CA THR A 228 -10.14 22.99 -1.47
C THR A 228 -8.77 23.11 -0.81
N LYS A 229 -8.21 24.31 -0.79
CA LYS A 229 -6.91 24.55 -0.13
C LYS A 229 -6.94 24.20 1.37
N GLN A 230 -8.04 24.50 2.06
CA GLN A 230 -8.23 24.17 3.48
C GLN A 230 -8.30 22.66 3.69
N GLU A 231 -9.07 21.95 2.85
CA GLU A 231 -9.13 20.48 2.89
C GLU A 231 -7.74 19.85 2.67
N HIS A 232 -6.89 20.44 1.80
CA HIS A 232 -5.54 19.93 1.58
C HIS A 232 -4.64 19.95 2.84
N GLU A 233 -4.77 20.96 3.70
CA GLU A 233 -3.99 21.03 4.94
C GLU A 233 -4.37 19.88 5.90
N GLU A 234 -5.66 19.56 6.01
CA GLU A 234 -6.13 18.41 6.79
C GLU A 234 -5.75 17.06 6.16
N LEU A 235 -5.73 16.97 4.82
CA LEU A 235 -5.29 15.76 4.11
C LEU A 235 -3.84 15.40 4.42
N ASP A 236 -2.96 16.39 4.56
CA ASP A 236 -1.55 16.14 4.88
C ASP A 236 -1.40 15.43 6.23
N PHE A 237 -2.14 15.88 7.26
CA PHE A 237 -2.18 15.19 8.55
C PHE A 237 -2.81 13.80 8.45
N MET A 238 -3.90 13.67 7.69
CA MET A 238 -4.58 12.40 7.47
C MET A 238 -3.66 11.39 6.78
N PHE A 239 -2.85 11.79 5.80
CA PHE A 239 -1.88 10.91 5.14
C PHE A 239 -0.81 10.42 6.12
N GLN A 240 -0.33 11.26 7.04
CA GLN A 240 0.60 10.80 8.09
C GLN A 240 -0.05 9.73 8.99
N GLN A 241 -1.30 9.93 9.40
CA GLN A 241 -2.05 8.92 10.15
C GLN A 241 -2.26 7.64 9.33
N GLY A 242 -2.54 7.75 8.03
CA GLY A 242 -2.71 6.61 7.14
C GLY A 242 -1.42 5.82 6.96
N ILE A 243 -0.27 6.49 6.85
CA ILE A 243 1.05 5.85 6.75
C ILE A 243 1.29 5.02 8.01
N GLU A 244 1.09 5.61 9.18
CA GLU A 244 1.27 4.93 10.44
C GLU A 244 0.28 3.76 10.61
N ALA A 245 -0.96 3.93 10.20
CA ALA A 245 -1.96 2.87 10.24
C ALA A 245 -1.53 1.65 9.40
N VAL A 246 -0.96 1.87 8.22
CA VAL A 246 -0.45 0.79 7.36
C VAL A 246 0.78 0.13 7.97
N ARG A 247 1.71 0.89 8.57
CA ARG A 247 2.84 0.33 9.31
C ARG A 247 2.39 -0.59 10.43
N ILE A 248 1.48 -0.12 11.30
CA ILE A 248 0.91 -0.92 12.39
C ILE A 248 0.20 -2.15 11.84
N LEU A 249 -0.56 -2.03 10.74
CA LEU A 249 -1.25 -3.16 10.12
C LEU A 249 -0.27 -4.26 9.70
N LEU A 250 0.83 -3.88 9.07
CA LEU A 250 1.81 -4.82 8.52
C LEU A 250 2.69 -5.44 9.60
N LEU A 251 3.13 -4.63 10.58
CA LEU A 251 4.12 -5.03 11.58
C LEU A 251 3.50 -5.61 12.85
N GLU A 252 2.31 -5.14 13.22
CA GLU A 252 1.67 -5.51 14.50
C GLU A 252 0.26 -6.09 14.34
N GLY A 253 -0.32 -6.00 13.14
CA GLY A 253 -1.57 -6.65 12.78
C GLY A 253 -2.80 -5.75 12.77
N LEU A 254 -3.85 -6.27 12.13
CA LEU A 254 -5.06 -5.52 11.80
C LEU A 254 -5.79 -4.96 13.02
N ASN A 255 -5.89 -5.71 14.12
CA ASN A 255 -6.65 -5.27 15.29
C ASN A 255 -6.05 -4.01 15.91
N LYS A 256 -4.72 -3.96 16.06
CA LYS A 256 -4.03 -2.78 16.60
C LYS A 256 -4.17 -1.57 15.68
N SER A 257 -3.98 -1.77 14.38
CA SER A 257 -4.14 -0.71 13.39
C SER A 257 -5.58 -0.19 13.35
N ALA A 258 -6.57 -1.08 13.39
CA ALA A 258 -7.98 -0.70 13.44
C ALA A 258 -8.31 0.08 14.71
N THR A 259 -7.80 -0.31 15.88
CA THR A 259 -7.93 0.47 17.12
C THR A 259 -7.31 1.85 16.96
N PHE A 260 -6.13 1.96 16.36
CA PHE A 260 -5.43 3.22 16.15
C PHE A 260 -6.27 4.23 15.34
N VAL A 261 -6.80 3.85 14.17
CA VAL A 261 -7.54 4.79 13.31
C VAL A 261 -9.04 4.92 13.63
N ASN A 262 -9.68 3.85 14.12
CA ASN A 262 -11.12 3.86 14.37
C ASN A 262 -11.49 4.54 15.69
N SER A 263 -10.54 4.72 16.60
CA SER A 263 -10.79 5.43 17.86
C SER A 263 -11.15 6.90 17.61
N THR A 264 -12.09 7.41 18.40
CA THR A 264 -12.45 8.83 18.47
C THR A 264 -11.47 9.55 19.38
N LYS A 265 -10.21 9.72 18.96
CA LYS A 265 -9.42 10.80 19.56
C LYS A 265 -9.81 12.08 18.85
N SER A 266 -10.77 12.80 19.42
CA SER A 266 -11.08 14.17 19.03
C SER A 266 -9.82 15.00 19.13
N MET A 267 -9.57 15.87 18.15
CA MET A 267 -8.48 16.84 18.13
C MET A 267 -8.59 17.94 19.21
N GLU A 268 -9.32 17.70 20.31
CA GLU A 268 -9.52 18.65 21.41
C GLU A 268 -8.49 18.49 22.55
N GLN A 269 -7.54 17.55 22.46
CA GLN A 269 -6.55 17.31 23.54
C GLN A 269 -5.11 17.70 23.19
N LEU A 270 -4.92 18.59 22.23
CA LEU A 270 -3.62 19.24 21.97
C LEU A 270 -3.78 20.77 21.90
N GLY A 271 -4.52 21.32 22.86
CA GLY A 271 -4.53 22.75 23.21
C GLY A 271 -3.67 23.00 24.43
#